data_AF-A0A954S2X1-F1
#
_entry.id   AF-A0A954S2X1-F1
#
_cell.length_a   1.000
_cell.length_b   1.000
_cell.length_c   1.000
_cell.angle_alpha   90.00
_cell.angle_beta   90.00
_cell.angle_gamma   90.00
#
_symmetry.space_group_name_H-M   'P 1'
#
loop_
_entity.id
_entity.type
_entity.pdbx_description
1 polymer ?
#
loop_
_entity_poly.entity_id
_entity_poly.type
_entity_poly.pdbx_seq_one_letter_code
_entity_poly.pdbx_strand_id
1 'polypeptide(L)'
;MDWPANEEKQYICPGETHPISRSVHLSRLASFFPGCRDCPLRTDTGHLTPQTVARLQQSEHRVDRATLFGEEGVRGTYLNELSRKEAHLVAAGLASVLWEHKPLRGNSQTSAQPTSRSLPTILIGHDDRPASPDLMVGVTAGLRRMGCEVIDIGLTTKPGFWFAGDHLPVQAGIYVNGAGCPPAGMALDFLGTGGRPLSRPSRAGEKQLTLHSVESAIRDPYQRATRNAGPYQTFQAQVPYEAGLWKHFQGLRPLRVCLASGSQLLSKTVARILQTVPGELIEIPLPKRVRNPIDPRD
;
A
#
# COMPACT_ATOMS: atom_id res chain seq x y z
N MET A 1 -51.80 -40.62 22.69
CA MET A 1 -51.32 -39.22 22.60
C MET A 1 -50.00 -39.28 21.90
N ASP A 2 -50.03 -38.97 20.61
CA ASP A 2 -48.87 -38.94 19.74
C ASP A 2 -47.91 -37.84 20.20
N TRP A 3 -46.67 -38.21 20.47
CA TRP A 3 -45.57 -37.27 20.64
C TRP A 3 -45.14 -36.83 19.24
N PRO A 4 -45.17 -35.52 18.91
CA PRO A 4 -44.69 -35.09 17.59
C PRO A 4 -43.21 -35.44 17.48
N ALA A 5 -42.88 -36.10 16.37
CA ALA A 5 -41.53 -36.52 16.04
C ALA A 5 -40.55 -35.35 16.18
N ASN A 6 -39.46 -35.63 16.88
CA ASN A 6 -38.31 -34.74 17.07
C ASN A 6 -37.78 -34.33 15.68
N GLU A 7 -37.99 -33.08 15.26
CA GLU A 7 -37.27 -32.55 14.09
C GLU A 7 -35.78 -32.60 14.42
N GLU A 8 -35.07 -33.59 13.84
CA GLU A 8 -33.63 -33.73 14.01
C GLU A 8 -32.95 -32.46 13.52
N LYS A 9 -32.48 -31.64 14.47
CA LYS A 9 -31.71 -30.43 14.19
C LYS A 9 -30.53 -30.78 13.29
N GLN A 10 -30.60 -30.35 12.03
CA GLN A 10 -29.56 -30.63 11.05
C GLN A 10 -28.37 -29.68 11.28
N TYR A 11 -27.18 -30.25 11.45
CA TYR A 11 -25.96 -29.45 11.60
C TYR A 11 -25.29 -29.31 10.24
N ILE A 12 -25.39 -28.13 9.62
CA ILE A 12 -24.65 -27.80 8.39
C ILE A 12 -23.64 -26.73 8.74
N CYS A 13 -22.35 -27.11 8.82
CA CYS A 13 -21.27 -26.16 9.12
C CYS A 13 -20.81 -25.40 7.87
N PRO A 14 -20.24 -24.19 7.99
CA PRO A 14 -19.74 -23.44 6.84
C PRO A 14 -18.73 -24.24 6.01
N GLY A 15 -18.98 -24.32 4.70
CA GLY A 15 -18.19 -25.11 3.76
C GLY A 15 -18.73 -26.51 3.49
N GLU A 16 -19.75 -26.98 4.23
CA GLU A 16 -20.40 -28.26 3.97
C GLU A 16 -21.64 -28.10 3.08
N THR A 17 -21.82 -29.02 2.14
CA THR A 17 -23.03 -29.11 1.30
C THR A 17 -24.07 -30.08 1.85
N HIS A 18 -23.71 -30.85 2.89
CA HIS A 18 -24.55 -31.87 3.50
C HIS A 18 -24.55 -31.77 5.04
N PRO A 19 -25.59 -32.27 5.72
CA PRO A 19 -25.61 -32.33 7.18
C PRO A 19 -24.47 -33.20 7.72
N ILE A 20 -23.83 -32.71 8.77
CA ILE A 20 -22.87 -33.44 9.59
C ILE A 20 -23.51 -33.83 10.92
N SER A 21 -22.88 -34.75 11.65
CA SER A 21 -23.34 -35.08 13.00
C SER A 21 -22.99 -33.97 14.01
N ARG A 22 -23.76 -33.90 15.09
CA ARG A 22 -23.50 -32.98 16.20
C ARG A 22 -22.10 -33.17 16.81
N SER A 23 -21.58 -34.39 16.86
CA SER A 23 -20.24 -34.66 17.39
C SER A 23 -19.14 -34.05 16.52
N VAL A 24 -19.30 -34.06 15.19
CA VAL A 24 -18.35 -33.42 14.26
C VAL A 24 -18.41 -31.89 14.41
N HIS A 25 -19.62 -31.33 14.56
CA HIS A 25 -19.79 -29.90 14.84
C HIS A 25 -19.06 -29.49 16.15
N LEU A 26 -19.28 -30.22 17.24
CA LEU A 26 -18.63 -29.95 18.53
C LEU A 26 -17.10 -30.11 18.47
N SER A 27 -16.60 -31.09 17.70
CA SER A 27 -15.16 -31.27 17.47
C SER A 27 -14.55 -30.09 16.70
N ARG A 28 -15.26 -29.55 15.70
CA ARG A 28 -14.82 -28.34 14.96
C ARG A 28 -14.78 -27.11 15.85
N LEU A 29 -15.75 -26.95 16.75
CA LEU A 29 -15.74 -25.90 17.76
C LEU A 29 -14.56 -26.05 18.73
N ALA A 30 -14.33 -27.26 19.26
CA ALA A 30 -13.20 -27.52 20.16
C ALA A 30 -11.84 -27.21 19.53
N SER A 31 -11.70 -27.44 18.22
CA SER A 31 -10.48 -27.25 17.45
C SER A 31 -10.35 -25.86 16.81
N PHE A 32 -11.27 -24.93 17.09
CA PHE A 32 -11.28 -23.57 16.51
C PHE A 32 -11.22 -23.56 14.97
N PHE A 33 -11.97 -24.46 14.32
CA PHE A 33 -12.03 -24.53 12.85
C PHE A 33 -12.36 -23.14 12.26
N PRO A 34 -11.65 -22.65 11.23
CA PRO A 34 -11.80 -21.27 10.74
C PRO A 34 -13.26 -20.88 10.40
N GLY A 35 -14.01 -21.81 9.80
CA GLY A 35 -15.42 -21.59 9.46
C GLY A 35 -16.35 -21.46 10.68
N CYS A 36 -15.95 -21.91 11.87
CA CYS A 36 -16.77 -21.78 13.08
C CYS A 36 -16.92 -20.34 13.58
N ARG A 37 -16.06 -19.42 13.12
CA ARG A 37 -16.11 -18.00 13.49
C ARG A 37 -17.44 -17.35 13.09
N ASP A 38 -17.93 -17.67 11.89
CA ASP A 38 -19.18 -17.13 11.34
C ASP A 38 -20.29 -18.21 11.27
N CYS A 39 -20.12 -19.33 11.99
CA CYS A 39 -21.07 -20.44 11.93
C CYS A 39 -22.36 -20.09 12.69
N PRO A 40 -23.55 -20.20 12.08
CA PRO A 40 -24.82 -19.90 12.75
C PRO A 40 -25.15 -20.85 13.91
N LEU A 41 -24.51 -22.03 13.94
CA LEU A 41 -24.71 -23.05 14.97
C LEU A 41 -23.66 -23.01 16.09
N ARG A 42 -22.69 -22.08 16.06
CA ARG A 42 -21.55 -22.01 16.99
C ARG A 42 -21.91 -21.91 18.48
N THR A 43 -23.13 -21.49 18.79
CA THR A 43 -23.65 -21.38 20.16
C THR A 43 -24.00 -22.73 20.77
N ASP A 44 -24.15 -23.77 19.94
CA ASP A 44 -24.38 -25.14 20.38
C ASP A 44 -23.06 -25.80 20.81
N THR A 45 -22.59 -25.41 22.00
CA THR A 45 -21.30 -25.84 22.56
C THR A 45 -21.34 -27.17 23.30
N GLY A 46 -22.52 -27.80 23.43
CA GLY A 46 -22.68 -29.09 24.09
C GLY A 46 -22.04 -29.15 25.48
N HIS A 47 -21.08 -30.05 25.66
CA HIS A 47 -20.33 -30.23 26.92
C HIS A 47 -18.90 -29.71 26.84
N LEU A 48 -18.60 -28.78 25.91
CA LEU A 48 -17.29 -28.15 25.85
C LEU A 48 -17.00 -27.41 27.16
N THR A 49 -15.73 -27.39 27.55
CA THR A 49 -15.33 -26.78 28.82
C THR A 49 -15.59 -25.27 28.82
N PRO A 50 -15.87 -24.65 29.98
CA PRO A 50 -16.03 -23.19 30.07
C PRO A 50 -14.85 -22.40 29.50
N GLN A 51 -13.62 -22.92 29.62
CA GLN A 51 -12.43 -22.31 29.04
C GLN A 51 -12.43 -22.35 27.51
N THR A 52 -12.83 -23.47 26.91
CA THR A 52 -12.98 -23.62 25.46
C THR A 52 -14.07 -22.69 24.92
N VAL A 53 -15.20 -22.59 25.62
CA VAL A 53 -16.31 -21.69 25.26
C VAL A 53 -15.88 -20.23 25.34
N ALA A 54 -15.15 -19.83 26.39
CA ALA A 54 -14.61 -18.47 26.51
C ALA A 54 -13.64 -18.12 25.36
N ARG A 55 -12.77 -19.05 24.97
CA ARG A 55 -11.89 -18.86 23.80
C ARG A 55 -12.65 -18.79 22.48
N LEU A 56 -13.74 -19.56 22.34
CA LEU A 56 -14.61 -19.50 21.16
C LEU A 56 -15.31 -18.13 21.04
N GLN A 57 -15.77 -17.58 22.16
CA GLN A 57 -16.33 -16.22 22.23
C GLN A 57 -15.28 -15.15 21.92
N GLN A 58 -14.04 -15.33 22.37
CA GLN A 58 -12.94 -14.44 21.98
C GLN A 58 -12.64 -14.51 20.47
N SER A 59 -12.80 -15.69 19.85
CA SER A 59 -12.66 -15.85 18.39
C SER A 59 -13.84 -15.30 17.57
N GLU A 60 -14.95 -14.94 18.23
CA GLU A 60 -16.12 -14.26 17.62
C GLU A 60 -15.82 -12.83 17.21
N HIS A 61 -15.00 -12.16 18.02
CA HIS A 61 -14.55 -10.83 17.67
C HIS A 61 -13.67 -10.99 16.44
N ARG A 62 -14.25 -10.70 15.27
CA ARG A 62 -13.46 -10.16 14.17
C ARG A 62 -12.65 -9.04 14.81
N VAL A 63 -11.35 -9.26 14.99
CA VAL A 63 -10.44 -8.15 14.84
C VAL A 63 -10.61 -7.79 13.37
N ASP A 64 -11.60 -6.94 13.08
CA ASP A 64 -11.62 -6.21 11.82
C ASP A 64 -10.26 -5.53 11.83
N ARG A 65 -9.36 -6.10 11.02
CA ARG A 65 -8.01 -5.60 10.93
C ARG A 65 -8.20 -4.17 10.47
N ALA A 66 -7.91 -3.22 11.35
CA ALA A 66 -8.10 -1.81 11.04
C ALA A 66 -7.48 -1.56 9.68
N THR A 67 -8.24 -0.89 8.80
CA THR A 67 -7.76 -0.65 7.45
C THR A 67 -6.42 0.05 7.53
N LEU A 68 -5.45 -0.43 6.74
CA LEU A 68 -4.16 0.24 6.63
C LEU A 68 -4.29 1.55 5.83
N PHE A 69 -5.43 1.76 5.16
CA PHE A 69 -5.72 2.94 4.36
C PHE A 69 -6.18 4.10 5.24
N GLY A 70 -5.40 5.18 5.23
CA GLY A 70 -5.80 6.48 5.74
C GLY A 70 -6.14 7.45 4.60
N GLU A 71 -6.27 8.73 4.93
CA GLU A 71 -6.59 9.79 3.95
C GLU A 71 -5.47 10.00 2.92
N GLU A 72 -4.21 9.98 3.37
CA GLU A 72 -3.04 10.35 2.57
C GLU A 72 -2.24 9.14 2.04
N GLY A 73 -2.62 7.92 2.42
CA GLY A 73 -1.95 6.71 1.95
C GLY A 73 -2.18 5.50 2.85
N VAL A 74 -1.34 4.48 2.65
CA VAL A 74 -1.34 3.26 3.44
C VAL A 74 -0.28 3.36 4.52
N ARG A 75 -0.57 2.93 5.75
CA ARG A 75 0.35 2.94 6.90
C ARG A 75 0.30 1.60 7.62
N GLY A 76 1.46 1.11 8.07
CA GLY A 76 1.51 -0.10 8.88
C GLY A 76 2.92 -0.43 9.36
N THR A 77 2.99 -1.25 10.40
CA THR A 77 4.25 -1.79 10.93
C THR A 77 4.89 -2.72 9.91
N TYR A 78 6.18 -2.51 9.60
CA TYR A 78 6.91 -3.33 8.64
C TYR A 78 6.92 -4.81 9.06
N LEU A 79 6.73 -5.72 8.09
CA LEU A 79 6.59 -7.18 8.24
C LEU A 79 5.37 -7.68 9.03
N ASN A 80 4.84 -6.90 9.97
CA ASN A 80 3.66 -7.28 10.75
C ASN A 80 2.35 -6.92 10.05
N GLU A 81 2.26 -5.70 9.51
CA GLU A 81 1.06 -5.15 8.89
C GLU A 81 1.30 -4.79 7.43
N LEU A 82 2.45 -4.17 7.14
CA LEU A 82 2.86 -3.79 5.79
C LEU A 82 4.13 -4.57 5.41
N SER A 83 3.96 -5.73 4.78
CA SER A 83 5.07 -6.49 4.20
C SER A 83 5.15 -6.29 2.68
N ARG A 84 6.16 -6.90 2.05
CA ARG A 84 6.26 -7.02 0.59
C ARG A 84 4.95 -7.53 -0.05
N LYS A 85 4.24 -8.44 0.61
CA LYS A 85 2.98 -9.00 0.10
C LYS A 85 1.87 -7.95 0.09
N GLU A 86 1.67 -7.23 1.20
CA GLU A 86 0.67 -6.17 1.27
C GLU A 86 1.01 -5.03 0.30
N ALA A 87 2.28 -4.64 0.18
CA ALA A 87 2.73 -3.65 -0.80
C ALA A 87 2.44 -4.09 -2.26
N HIS A 88 2.63 -5.37 -2.57
CA HIS A 88 2.25 -5.95 -3.87
C HIS A 88 0.75 -5.86 -4.13
N LEU A 89 -0.07 -6.25 -3.14
CA LEU A 89 -1.53 -6.21 -3.26
C LEU A 89 -2.03 -4.78 -3.46
N VAL A 90 -1.52 -3.84 -2.66
CA VAL A 90 -1.87 -2.42 -2.76
C VAL A 90 -1.50 -1.84 -4.13
N ALA A 91 -0.30 -2.14 -4.62
CA ALA A 91 0.13 -1.72 -5.94
C ALA A 91 -0.73 -2.35 -7.05
N ALA A 92 -1.08 -3.63 -6.93
CA ALA A 92 -1.94 -4.30 -7.90
C ALA A 92 -3.37 -3.75 -7.89
N GLY A 93 -3.92 -3.40 -6.72
CA GLY A 93 -5.21 -2.72 -6.59
C GLY A 93 -5.21 -1.35 -7.28
N LEU A 94 -4.17 -0.54 -7.07
CA LEU A 94 -3.97 0.73 -7.79
C LEU A 94 -3.98 0.52 -9.31
N ALA A 95 -3.22 -0.47 -9.78
CA ALA A 95 -3.17 -0.81 -11.19
C ALA A 95 -4.53 -1.28 -11.74
N SER A 96 -5.30 -2.07 -10.97
CA SER A 96 -6.64 -2.51 -11.36
C SER A 96 -7.57 -1.33 -11.63
N VAL A 97 -7.62 -0.37 -10.70
CA VAL A 97 -8.44 0.84 -10.85
C VAL A 97 -8.00 1.67 -12.07
N LEU A 98 -6.70 1.78 -12.33
CA LEU A 98 -6.19 2.47 -13.52
C LEU A 98 -6.60 1.77 -14.83
N TRP A 99 -6.62 0.44 -14.85
CA TRP A 99 -7.06 -0.34 -16.00
C TRP A 99 -8.57 -0.25 -16.25
N GLU A 100 -9.40 -0.08 -15.21
CA GLU A 100 -10.83 0.20 -15.36
C GLU A 100 -11.10 1.53 -16.07
N HIS A 101 -10.23 2.51 -15.86
CA HIS A 101 -10.29 3.81 -16.54
C HIS A 101 -9.70 3.76 -17.96
N LYS A 102 -8.89 2.74 -18.28
CA LYS A 102 -8.27 2.53 -19.61
C LYS A 102 -8.38 1.06 -20.05
N PRO A 103 -9.59 0.54 -20.31
CA PRO A 103 -9.74 -0.87 -20.67
C PRO A 103 -9.00 -1.16 -21.97
N LEU A 104 -8.38 -2.34 -22.04
CA LEU A 104 -7.76 -2.83 -23.26
C LEU A 104 -8.83 -2.96 -24.35
N ARG A 105 -8.77 -2.12 -25.38
CA ARG A 105 -9.60 -2.30 -26.58
C ARG A 105 -9.09 -3.52 -27.35
N GLY A 106 -9.94 -4.52 -27.51
CA GLY A 106 -9.66 -5.65 -28.39
C GLY A 106 -9.64 -5.20 -29.85
N ASN A 107 -8.76 -5.81 -30.66
CA ASN A 107 -8.76 -5.64 -32.12
C ASN A 107 -10.02 -6.28 -32.70
N SER A 108 -11.15 -5.57 -32.67
CA SER A 108 -12.37 -5.98 -33.37
C SER A 108 -12.88 -4.89 -34.30
N GLN A 109 -11.98 -4.10 -34.90
CA GLN A 109 -12.28 -3.29 -36.08
C GLN A 109 -11.08 -3.23 -37.02
N THR A 110 -11.35 -3.57 -38.28
CA THR A 110 -10.54 -3.36 -39.47
C THR A 110 -10.27 -1.87 -39.67
N SER A 111 -9.20 -1.35 -39.07
CA SER A 111 -8.52 -0.15 -39.54
C SER A 111 -7.05 -0.21 -39.14
N ALA A 112 -6.17 -0.18 -40.15
CA ALA A 112 -4.73 -0.18 -39.99
C ALA A 112 -4.26 1.20 -39.52
N GLN A 113 -4.52 1.53 -38.25
CA GLN A 113 -3.82 2.59 -37.54
C GLN A 113 -3.26 2.00 -36.23
N PRO A 114 -1.94 1.98 -36.04
CA PRO A 114 -1.35 1.59 -34.77
C PRO A 114 -1.67 2.68 -33.75
N THR A 115 -2.83 2.59 -33.10
CA THR A 115 -3.06 3.36 -31.88
C THR A 115 -2.09 2.81 -30.85
N SER A 116 -1.13 3.63 -30.41
CA SER A 116 -0.15 3.20 -29.43
C SER A 116 -0.90 2.68 -28.20
N ARG A 117 -0.63 1.43 -27.83
CA ARG A 117 -1.26 0.77 -26.69
C ARG A 117 -0.73 1.45 -25.42
N SER A 118 -1.37 2.54 -24.98
CA SER A 118 -0.87 3.31 -23.83
C SER A 118 -1.10 2.50 -22.56
N LEU A 119 -0.03 1.91 -22.02
CA LEU A 119 -0.06 1.26 -20.70
C LEU A 119 -0.26 2.34 -19.62
N PRO A 120 -0.83 1.99 -18.46
CA PRO A 120 -0.75 2.88 -17.31
C PRO A 120 0.70 3.06 -16.87
N THR A 121 1.18 4.30 -16.90
CA THR A 121 2.56 4.65 -16.50
C THR A 121 2.53 5.16 -15.07
N ILE A 122 3.32 4.51 -14.20
CA ILE A 122 3.28 4.70 -12.74
C ILE A 122 4.69 5.02 -12.23
N LEU A 123 4.79 6.10 -11.47
CA LEU A 123 6.02 6.53 -10.81
C LEU A 123 6.22 5.78 -9.49
N ILE A 124 7.41 5.27 -9.23
CA ILE A 124 7.77 4.71 -7.93
C ILE A 124 9.10 5.29 -7.44
N GLY A 125 9.24 5.36 -6.12
CA GLY A 125 10.42 5.88 -5.45
C GLY A 125 10.29 5.73 -3.95
N HIS A 126 11.38 5.94 -3.22
CA HIS A 126 11.39 5.66 -1.80
C HIS A 126 12.34 6.54 -0.97
N ASP A 127 12.11 6.59 0.34
CA ASP A 127 13.00 7.24 1.31
C ASP A 127 14.21 6.37 1.71
N ASP A 128 15.05 6.87 2.62
CA ASP A 128 16.27 6.21 3.09
C ASP A 128 16.04 5.16 4.19
N ARG A 129 14.80 4.75 4.48
CA ARG A 129 14.56 3.70 5.48
C ARG A 129 15.07 2.34 4.99
N PRO A 130 15.69 1.52 5.87
CA PRO A 130 16.17 0.19 5.50
C PRO A 130 15.09 -0.77 4.97
N ALA A 131 13.83 -0.58 5.40
CA ALA A 131 12.69 -1.38 4.94
C ALA A 131 12.15 -0.96 3.56
N SER A 132 12.47 0.25 3.10
CA SER A 132 11.94 0.81 1.85
C SER A 132 12.29 -0.01 0.60
N PRO A 133 13.54 -0.46 0.40
CA PRO A 133 13.88 -1.32 -0.74
C PRO A 133 13.07 -2.63 -0.80
N ASP A 134 12.76 -3.25 0.35
CA ASP A 134 11.96 -4.48 0.38
C ASP A 134 10.52 -4.25 -0.08
N LEU A 135 9.88 -3.19 0.42
CA LEU A 135 8.52 -2.82 0.02
C LEU A 135 8.48 -2.40 -1.46
N MET A 136 9.52 -1.70 -1.95
CA MET A 136 9.66 -1.34 -3.36
C MET A 136 9.68 -2.57 -4.29
N VAL A 137 10.27 -3.68 -3.86
CA VAL A 137 10.21 -4.96 -4.62
C VAL A 137 8.76 -5.44 -4.74
N GLY A 138 7.98 -5.36 -3.64
CA GLY A 138 6.57 -5.71 -3.62
C GLY A 138 5.74 -4.82 -4.56
N VAL A 139 5.90 -3.51 -4.43
CA VAL A 139 5.24 -2.50 -5.27
C VAL A 139 5.55 -2.75 -6.75
N THR A 140 6.83 -2.81 -7.11
CA THR A 140 7.28 -3.04 -8.49
C THR A 140 6.68 -4.33 -9.06
N ALA A 141 6.74 -5.42 -8.29
CA ALA A 141 6.18 -6.70 -8.73
C ALA A 141 4.66 -6.64 -8.94
N GLY A 142 3.92 -5.92 -8.09
CA GLY A 142 2.48 -5.72 -8.21
C GLY A 142 2.11 -4.96 -9.49
N LEU A 143 2.73 -3.80 -9.69
CA LEU A 143 2.50 -2.95 -10.87
C LEU A 143 2.85 -3.68 -12.17
N ARG A 144 4.04 -4.28 -12.24
CA ARG A 144 4.50 -4.99 -13.44
C ARG A 144 3.63 -6.20 -13.73
N ARG A 145 3.21 -6.97 -12.70
CA ARG A 145 2.29 -8.11 -12.88
C ARG A 145 0.96 -7.70 -13.51
N MET A 146 0.52 -6.48 -13.25
CA MET A 146 -0.71 -5.91 -13.82
C MET A 146 -0.49 -5.28 -15.21
N GLY A 147 0.73 -5.30 -15.75
CA GLY A 147 1.01 -4.78 -17.10
C GLY A 147 1.28 -3.28 -17.15
N CYS A 148 1.44 -2.60 -16.01
CA CYS A 148 1.74 -1.19 -15.96
C CYS A 148 3.20 -0.91 -16.33
N GLU A 149 3.44 0.21 -17.01
CA GLU A 149 4.78 0.75 -17.17
C GLU A 149 5.23 1.38 -15.85
N VAL A 150 6.41 1.00 -15.37
CA VAL A 150 6.96 1.48 -14.11
C VAL A 150 8.16 2.38 -14.40
N ILE A 151 8.12 3.61 -13.88
CA ILE A 151 9.25 4.53 -13.83
C ILE A 151 9.75 4.55 -12.39
N ASP A 152 10.93 3.98 -12.16
CA ASP A 152 11.58 3.98 -10.85
C ASP A 152 12.61 5.11 -10.75
N ILE A 153 12.40 6.03 -9.80
CA ILE A 153 13.35 7.10 -9.49
C ILE A 153 14.24 6.78 -8.29
N GLY A 154 14.07 5.60 -7.70
CA GLY A 154 14.85 5.07 -6.61
C GLY A 154 14.75 5.91 -5.34
N LEU A 155 15.90 6.05 -4.68
CA LEU A 155 16.04 6.81 -3.46
C LEU A 155 15.83 8.31 -3.74
N THR A 156 14.80 8.91 -3.12
CA THR A 156 14.44 10.32 -3.30
C THR A 156 13.76 10.91 -2.05
N THR A 157 13.66 12.23 -2.01
CA THR A 157 12.86 12.92 -1.00
C THR A 157 11.41 13.02 -1.45
N LYS A 158 10.46 13.19 -0.52
CA LYS A 158 9.04 13.41 -0.85
C LYS A 158 8.85 14.57 -1.84
N PRO A 159 9.45 15.77 -1.66
CA PRO A 159 9.36 16.83 -2.67
C PRO A 159 9.95 16.45 -4.03
N GLY A 160 11.09 15.73 -4.05
CA GLY A 160 11.69 15.25 -5.30
C GLY A 160 10.80 14.24 -6.05
N PHE A 161 10.10 13.37 -5.32
CA PHE A 161 9.09 12.47 -5.90
C PHE A 161 7.91 13.23 -6.50
N TRP A 162 7.36 14.22 -5.78
CA TRP A 162 6.25 15.04 -6.28
C TRP A 162 6.67 15.87 -7.50
N PHE A 163 7.87 16.43 -7.49
CA PHE A 163 8.44 17.12 -8.63
C PHE A 163 8.50 16.20 -9.86
N ALA A 164 9.03 14.98 -9.71
CA ALA A 164 9.10 14.02 -10.80
C ALA A 164 7.71 13.68 -11.35
N GLY A 165 6.73 13.47 -10.48
CA GLY A 165 5.36 13.15 -10.89
C GLY A 165 4.58 14.29 -11.54
N ASP A 166 4.97 15.54 -11.30
CA ASP A 166 4.45 16.73 -11.99
C ASP A 166 5.09 16.91 -13.38
N HIS A 167 6.35 16.46 -13.55
CA HIS A 167 7.13 16.69 -14.78
C HIS A 167 7.20 15.47 -15.72
N LEU A 168 6.81 14.28 -15.26
CA LEU A 168 6.78 13.05 -16.05
C LEU A 168 5.34 12.72 -16.48
N PRO A 169 5.13 12.03 -17.62
CA PRO A 169 3.81 11.67 -18.13
C PRO A 169 3.21 10.47 -17.37
N VAL A 170 3.11 10.58 -16.04
CA VAL A 170 2.62 9.51 -15.15
C VAL A 170 1.16 9.74 -14.79
N GLN A 171 0.44 8.63 -14.61
CA GLN A 171 -0.99 8.64 -14.26
C GLN A 171 -1.21 8.47 -12.76
N ALA A 172 -0.25 7.83 -12.09
CA ALA A 172 -0.20 7.70 -10.65
C ALA A 172 1.24 7.52 -10.18
N GLY A 173 1.45 7.54 -8.88
CA GLY A 173 2.70 7.14 -8.27
C GLY A 173 2.53 6.58 -6.86
N ILE A 174 3.51 5.77 -6.44
CA ILE A 174 3.62 5.23 -5.09
C ILE A 174 4.98 5.64 -4.52
N TYR A 175 4.95 6.40 -3.42
CA TYR A 175 6.15 6.77 -2.67
C TYR A 175 6.25 5.98 -1.38
N VAL A 176 7.23 5.09 -1.29
CA VAL A 176 7.49 4.25 -0.11
C VAL A 176 8.31 5.05 0.90
N ASN A 177 7.79 5.25 2.10
CA ASN A 177 8.50 6.00 3.13
C ASN A 177 8.13 5.52 4.54
N GLY A 178 8.65 6.17 5.57
CA GLY A 178 8.07 6.10 6.91
C GLY A 178 8.03 7.44 7.62
N ALA A 179 7.90 8.54 6.87
CA ALA A 179 7.70 9.86 7.46
C ALA A 179 6.39 9.87 8.27
N GLY A 180 6.43 10.43 9.48
CA GLY A 180 5.29 10.43 10.41
C GLY A 180 4.97 9.07 11.03
N CYS A 181 5.74 8.02 10.73
CA CYS A 181 5.59 6.70 11.34
C CYS A 181 6.58 6.49 12.49
N PRO A 182 6.26 5.63 13.48
CA PRO A 182 7.23 5.12 14.43
C PRO A 182 8.45 4.47 13.75
N PRO A 183 9.53 4.18 14.50
CA PRO A 183 10.72 3.51 13.96
C PRO A 183 10.42 2.23 13.16
N ALA A 184 9.46 1.42 13.60
CA ALA A 184 9.05 0.20 12.90
C ALA A 184 7.98 0.41 11.81
N GLY A 185 7.37 1.59 11.74
CA GLY A 185 6.27 1.88 10.82
C GLY A 185 6.73 2.29 9.43
N MET A 186 5.98 1.88 8.42
CA MET A 186 6.18 2.19 7.01
C MET A 186 4.87 2.71 6.39
N ALA A 187 5.02 3.34 5.23
CA ALA A 187 4.00 4.10 4.54
C ALA A 187 4.11 3.94 3.02
N LEU A 188 2.96 3.93 2.35
CA LEU A 188 2.83 4.12 0.91
C LEU A 188 2.01 5.38 0.69
N ASP A 189 2.62 6.44 0.18
CA ASP A 189 1.90 7.65 -0.23
C ASP A 189 1.57 7.59 -1.72
N PHE A 190 0.44 8.17 -2.10
CA PHE A 190 -0.06 8.06 -3.45
C PHE A 190 -0.15 9.41 -4.14
N LEU A 191 0.33 9.39 -5.38
CA LEU A 191 0.30 10.51 -6.29
C LEU A 191 -0.66 10.19 -7.43
N GLY A 192 -1.45 11.16 -7.86
CA GLY A 192 -2.31 11.10 -9.02
C GLY A 192 -1.74 11.92 -10.17
N THR A 193 -2.49 12.01 -11.25
CA THR A 193 -2.11 12.78 -12.45
C THR A 193 -1.73 14.23 -12.10
N GLY A 194 -0.64 14.72 -12.70
CA GLY A 194 -0.17 16.10 -12.54
C GLY A 194 0.37 16.41 -11.15
N GLY A 195 1.04 15.45 -10.50
CA GLY A 195 1.72 15.69 -9.23
C GLY A 195 0.79 15.89 -8.02
N ARG A 196 -0.50 15.58 -8.12
CA ARG A 196 -1.48 15.86 -7.05
C ARG A 196 -1.60 14.68 -6.08
N PRO A 197 -1.65 14.90 -4.75
CA PRO A 197 -1.99 13.84 -3.80
C PRO A 197 -3.36 13.23 -4.11
N LEU A 198 -3.50 11.90 -3.98
CA LEU A 198 -4.79 11.19 -4.17
C LEU A 198 -5.87 11.60 -3.17
N SER A 199 -5.48 12.09 -2.00
CA SER A 199 -6.38 12.59 -0.96
C SER A 199 -7.18 13.82 -1.40
N ARG A 200 -6.62 14.60 -2.33
CA ARG A 200 -7.25 15.84 -2.78
C ARG A 200 -8.40 15.53 -3.73
N PRO A 201 -9.58 16.17 -3.57
CA PRO A 201 -10.69 15.95 -4.48
C PRO A 201 -10.29 16.25 -5.94
N SER A 202 -10.72 15.36 -6.84
CA SER A 202 -10.58 15.56 -8.29
C SER A 202 -11.30 16.81 -8.75
N ARG A 203 -10.90 17.34 -9.91
CA ARG A 203 -11.66 18.43 -10.54
C ARG A 203 -13.03 17.89 -10.97
N ALA A 204 -14.04 18.76 -10.98
CA ALA A 204 -15.39 18.38 -11.41
C ALA A 204 -15.33 17.76 -12.83
N GLY A 205 -15.81 16.51 -12.95
CA GLY A 205 -15.87 15.77 -14.23
C GLY A 205 -14.77 14.74 -14.47
N GLU A 206 -13.75 14.63 -13.62
CA GLU A 206 -12.75 13.55 -13.72
C GLU A 206 -13.21 12.30 -12.94
N LYS A 207 -13.11 11.10 -13.56
CA LYS A 207 -13.27 9.84 -12.82
C LYS A 207 -12.16 9.75 -11.78
N GLN A 208 -12.55 9.75 -10.51
CA GLN A 208 -11.62 9.91 -9.40
C GLN A 208 -10.92 8.60 -9.08
N LEU A 209 -9.58 8.61 -9.17
CA LEU A 209 -8.75 7.60 -8.53
C LEU A 209 -8.68 7.94 -7.03
N THR A 210 -9.24 7.09 -6.16
CA THR A 210 -9.25 7.30 -4.70
C THR A 210 -8.58 6.13 -3.97
N LEU A 211 -8.09 6.37 -2.75
CA LEU A 211 -7.62 5.28 -1.90
C LEU A 211 -8.71 4.28 -1.54
N HIS A 212 -9.96 4.73 -1.41
CA HIS A 212 -11.09 3.84 -1.16
C HIS A 212 -11.35 2.88 -2.34
N SER A 213 -11.22 3.36 -3.59
CA SER A 213 -11.30 2.48 -4.77
C SER A 213 -10.16 1.47 -4.81
N VAL A 214 -8.94 1.86 -4.41
CA VAL A 214 -7.81 0.95 -4.32
C VAL A 214 -8.04 -0.11 -3.23
N GLU A 215 -8.53 0.29 -2.06
CA GLU A 215 -8.86 -0.65 -0.98
C GLU A 215 -9.93 -1.67 -1.43
N SER A 216 -10.98 -1.21 -2.10
CA SER A 216 -12.04 -2.06 -2.62
C SER A 216 -11.50 -3.06 -3.65
N ALA A 217 -10.66 -2.60 -4.58
CA ALA A 217 -10.04 -3.44 -5.61
C ALA A 217 -9.11 -4.54 -5.06
N ILE A 218 -8.60 -4.41 -3.84
CA ILE A 218 -7.78 -5.45 -3.18
C ILE A 218 -8.65 -6.55 -2.57
N ARG A 219 -9.87 -6.21 -2.13
CA ARG A 219 -10.80 -7.17 -1.50
C ARG A 219 -11.43 -8.09 -2.54
N ASP A 220 -11.66 -7.57 -3.73
CA ASP A 220 -12.17 -8.36 -4.85
C ASP A 220 -11.03 -9.07 -5.61
N PRO A 221 -11.26 -10.26 -6.18
CA PRO A 221 -10.27 -10.93 -7.02
C PRO A 221 -9.97 -10.07 -8.26
N TYR A 222 -8.88 -9.31 -8.22
CA TYR A 222 -8.45 -8.54 -9.38
C TYR A 222 -7.90 -9.47 -10.47
N GLN A 223 -8.41 -9.32 -11.70
CA GLN A 223 -7.91 -10.06 -12.86
C GLN A 223 -6.71 -9.33 -13.46
N ARG A 224 -5.71 -10.08 -13.94
CA ARG A 224 -4.60 -9.44 -14.66
C ARG A 224 -5.13 -8.85 -15.97
N ALA A 225 -4.97 -7.55 -16.13
CA ALA A 225 -5.32 -6.87 -17.38
C ALA A 225 -4.49 -7.42 -18.55
N THR A 226 -3.22 -7.74 -18.33
CA THR A 226 -2.30 -8.25 -19.34
C THR A 226 -1.73 -9.64 -18.97
N ARG A 227 -1.33 -10.41 -19.99
CA ARG A 227 -0.58 -11.67 -19.79
C ARG A 227 0.92 -11.43 -19.55
N ASN A 228 1.44 -10.30 -20.01
CA ASN A 228 2.85 -9.94 -19.94
C ASN A 228 3.10 -8.93 -18.81
N ALA A 229 4.26 -9.05 -18.18
CA ALA A 229 4.72 -8.04 -17.24
C ALA A 229 4.94 -6.70 -17.96
N GLY A 230 4.54 -5.61 -17.31
CA GLY A 230 4.75 -4.28 -17.84
C GLY A 230 6.24 -3.88 -17.87
N PRO A 231 6.59 -2.91 -18.74
CA PRO A 231 7.95 -2.41 -18.86
C PRO A 231 8.40 -1.73 -17.57
N TYR A 232 9.72 -1.72 -17.36
CA TYR A 232 10.36 -1.10 -16.20
C TYR A 232 11.53 -0.26 -16.70
N GLN A 233 11.59 0.98 -16.25
CA GLN A 233 12.69 1.89 -16.54
C GLN A 233 13.07 2.67 -15.29
N THR A 234 14.34 3.06 -15.23
CA THR A 234 14.87 3.91 -14.16
C THR A 234 15.07 5.33 -14.66
N PHE A 235 14.79 6.33 -13.83
CA PHE A 235 14.99 7.74 -14.16
C PHE A 235 15.64 8.51 -13.01
N GLN A 236 16.71 9.25 -13.29
CA GLN A 236 17.42 10.03 -12.26
C GLN A 236 16.74 11.40 -12.05
N ALA A 237 15.59 11.42 -11.36
CA ALA A 237 14.82 12.65 -11.12
C ALA A 237 15.54 13.70 -10.25
N GLN A 238 16.55 13.30 -9.46
CA GLN A 238 17.28 14.20 -8.58
C GLN A 238 18.00 15.31 -9.35
N VAL A 239 18.54 15.00 -10.54
CA VAL A 239 19.29 15.96 -11.37
C VAL A 239 18.41 17.14 -11.82
N PRO A 240 17.27 16.93 -12.50
CA PRO A 240 16.39 18.04 -12.88
C PRO A 240 15.74 18.71 -11.66
N TYR A 241 15.49 17.97 -10.57
CA TYR A 241 14.97 18.56 -9.33
C TYR A 241 15.94 19.58 -8.74
N GLU A 242 17.21 19.23 -8.57
CA GLU A 242 18.24 20.13 -8.04
C GLU A 242 18.52 21.30 -8.98
N ALA A 243 18.52 21.06 -10.30
CA ALA A 243 18.63 22.13 -11.28
C ALA A 243 17.48 23.14 -11.17
N GLY A 244 16.27 22.66 -10.91
CA GLY A 244 15.10 23.50 -10.63
C GLY A 244 15.25 24.33 -9.35
N LEU A 245 16.00 23.85 -8.35
CA LEU A 245 16.26 24.58 -7.11
C LEU A 245 17.32 25.66 -7.29
N TRP A 246 18.43 25.41 -7.99
CA TRP A 246 19.57 26.34 -8.08
C TRP A 246 19.20 27.76 -8.52
N LYS A 247 18.21 27.91 -9.41
CA LYS A 247 17.73 29.23 -9.85
C LYS A 247 17.22 30.11 -8.71
N HIS A 248 16.83 29.52 -7.58
CA HIS A 248 16.32 30.23 -6.41
C HIS A 248 17.40 30.62 -5.40
N PHE A 249 18.64 30.13 -5.57
CA PHE A 249 19.73 30.37 -4.62
C PHE A 249 20.81 31.31 -5.19
N GLN A 250 20.60 31.92 -6.36
CA GLN A 250 21.57 32.86 -6.93
C GLN A 250 21.65 34.18 -6.13
N GLY A 251 22.85 34.75 -6.02
CA GLY A 251 23.06 36.07 -5.42
C GLY A 251 22.91 36.14 -3.90
N LEU A 252 22.97 35.00 -3.21
CA LEU A 252 22.94 34.97 -1.75
C LEU A 252 24.23 35.52 -1.15
N ARG A 253 24.09 36.34 -0.11
CA ARG A 253 25.22 36.70 0.78
C ARG A 253 25.78 35.43 1.46
N PRO A 254 27.02 35.44 1.96
CA PRO A 254 27.54 34.35 2.77
C PRO A 254 26.59 33.97 3.92
N LEU A 255 26.13 32.71 3.95
CA LEU A 255 25.23 32.19 5.00
C LEU A 255 25.89 31.05 5.78
N ARG A 256 25.61 31.00 7.08
CA ARG A 256 25.85 29.82 7.92
C ARG A 256 24.52 29.13 8.14
N VAL A 257 24.39 27.89 7.69
CA VAL A 257 23.15 27.12 7.71
C VAL A 257 23.31 25.96 8.68
N CYS A 258 22.53 25.95 9.75
CA CYS A 258 22.43 24.80 10.65
C CYS A 258 21.33 23.86 10.16
N LEU A 259 21.66 22.59 9.93
CA LEU A 259 20.71 21.58 9.43
C LEU A 259 20.63 20.38 10.37
N ALA A 260 19.46 20.16 10.95
CA ALA A 260 19.14 18.95 11.71
C ALA A 260 18.11 18.13 10.91
N SER A 261 18.53 17.02 10.30
CA SER A 261 17.67 16.21 9.43
C SER A 261 17.96 14.73 9.61
N GLY A 262 16.90 13.92 9.66
CA GLY A 262 17.01 12.46 9.60
C GLY A 262 17.24 11.94 8.17
N SER A 263 16.93 12.75 7.16
CA SER A 263 17.14 12.41 5.75
C SER A 263 18.55 12.78 5.31
N GLN A 264 19.34 11.78 4.94
CA GLN A 264 20.69 11.99 4.40
C GLN A 264 20.67 12.69 3.04
N LEU A 265 19.62 12.44 2.26
CA LEU A 265 19.43 13.02 0.94
C LEU A 265 19.26 14.53 1.01
N LEU A 266 18.45 15.01 1.97
CA LEU A 266 18.27 16.44 2.19
C LEU A 266 19.60 17.12 2.52
N SER A 267 20.38 16.56 3.45
CA SER A 267 21.71 17.11 3.79
C SER A 267 22.64 17.17 2.59
N LYS A 268 22.68 16.11 1.77
CA LYS A 268 23.46 16.09 0.52
C LYS A 268 22.99 17.13 -0.49
N THR A 269 21.68 17.33 -0.65
CA THR A 269 21.13 18.35 -1.55
C THR A 269 21.47 19.76 -1.08
N VAL A 270 21.33 20.06 0.21
CA VAL A 270 21.69 21.37 0.77
C VAL A 270 23.19 21.62 0.63
N ALA A 271 24.03 20.63 0.92
CA ALA A 271 25.48 20.72 0.73
C ALA A 271 25.85 21.03 -0.73
N ARG A 272 25.22 20.37 -1.71
CA ARG A 272 25.43 20.65 -3.14
C ARG A 272 24.99 22.05 -3.54
N ILE A 273 23.87 22.54 -3.02
CA ILE A 273 23.41 23.91 -3.28
C ILE A 273 24.43 24.92 -2.73
N LEU A 274 24.91 24.71 -1.49
CA LEU A 274 25.90 25.56 -0.83
C LEU A 274 27.31 25.49 -1.45
N GLN A 275 27.60 24.56 -2.35
CA GLN A 275 28.85 24.62 -3.15
C GLN A 275 28.80 25.70 -4.23
N THR A 276 27.60 26.11 -4.66
CA THR A 276 27.40 27.10 -5.73
C THR A 276 27.25 28.52 -5.21
N VAL A 277 27.11 28.69 -3.90
CA VAL A 277 26.92 29.98 -3.22
C VAL A 277 27.89 30.09 -2.05
N PRO A 278 28.37 31.28 -1.68
CA PRO A 278 29.21 31.40 -0.49
C PRO A 278 28.41 31.00 0.76
N GLY A 279 28.90 30.02 1.51
CA GLY A 279 28.24 29.59 2.74
C GLY A 279 28.88 28.38 3.42
N GLU A 280 28.44 28.12 4.64
CA GLU A 280 28.86 27.01 5.49
C GLU A 280 27.63 26.19 5.92
N LEU A 281 27.70 24.86 5.76
CA LEU A 281 26.71 23.94 6.31
C LEU A 281 27.22 23.36 7.63
N ILE A 282 26.43 23.50 8.68
CA ILE A 282 26.69 22.94 10.01
C ILE A 282 25.63 21.87 10.25
N GLU A 283 26.02 20.60 10.15
CA GLU A 283 25.12 19.48 10.43
C GLU A 283 24.94 19.29 11.94
N ILE A 284 23.68 19.23 12.38
CA ILE A 284 23.31 19.00 13.76
C ILE A 284 22.82 17.55 13.88
N PRO A 285 23.49 16.70 14.69
CA PRO A 285 23.06 15.33 14.89
C PRO A 285 21.71 15.31 15.61
N LEU A 286 20.75 14.60 15.03
CA LEU A 286 19.47 14.33 15.69
C LEU A 286 19.59 13.10 16.61
N PRO A 287 18.85 13.07 17.74
CA PRO A 287 18.76 11.87 18.55
C PRO A 287 18.16 10.73 17.72
N LYS A 288 18.84 9.59 17.68
CA LYS A 288 18.29 8.38 17.05
C LYS A 288 17.19 7.82 17.92
N ARG A 289 15.94 7.82 17.41
CA ARG A 289 14.84 7.11 18.07
C ARG A 289 15.07 5.61 17.91
N VAL A 290 15.49 4.96 18.98
CA VAL A 290 15.66 3.50 19.04
C VAL A 290 14.34 2.89 19.47
N ARG A 291 13.89 1.84 18.77
CA ARG A 291 12.70 1.09 19.17
C ARG A 291 12.90 0.54 20.58
N ASN A 292 11.95 0.81 21.47
CA ASN A 292 11.87 0.17 22.76
C ASN A 292 11.27 -1.24 22.59
N PRO A 293 12.05 -2.33 22.75
CA PRO A 293 11.52 -3.68 22.57
C PRO A 293 10.46 -4.06 23.63
N ILE A 294 10.35 -3.30 24.72
CA ILE A 294 9.39 -3.52 25.81
C ILE A 294 8.03 -2.88 25.49
N ASP A 295 7.99 -1.83 24.67
CA ASP A 295 6.74 -1.21 24.25
C ASP A 295 6.30 -1.81 22.90
N PRO A 296 5.24 -2.63 22.87
CA PRO A 296 4.74 -3.22 21.62
C PRO A 296 4.21 -2.16 20.63
N ARG A 297 4.02 -0.91 21.05
CA ARG A 297 3.54 0.21 20.22
C ARG A 297 4.64 1.17 19.76
N ASP A 298 5.90 0.92 20.11
CA ASP A 298 7.07 1.73 19.70
C ASP A 298 7.80 1.15 18.47
#